data_AF-A0A0J9RY09-F1
#
_entry.id   AF-A0A0J9RY09-F1
#
_cell.length_a   1.000
_cell.length_b   1.000
_cell.length_c   1.000
_cell.angle_alpha   90.00
_cell.angle_beta   90.00
_cell.angle_gamma   90.00
#
_symmetry.space_group_name_H-M   'P 1'
#
loop_
_entity.id
_entity.type
_entity.pdbx_description
1 polymer ?
#
loop_
_entity_poly.entity_id
_entity_poly.type
_entity_poly.pdbx_seq_one_letter_code
_entity_poly.pdbx_strand_id
1 'polypeptide(L)'
;MSLNAERSYKMKLRDVENAFKYRRIPYPKRSVELIALLAISCTFFLFMHTNKLNSRLKEMEVKLQPSEFSALGLTGNHISGHDAGGKHDDINTLHGTFQYLKSTGQILQLSPDKLNNTPKAEIDVLFFNRVPKTGSMQLIELMRQLGKVHDYDVEKDPQQGGVIPILETAEQSDMIDNIVNLDDGTVFASHVNFLNFTKHEQPRPIYINMVRDPVERVISWYYYIRAPWVFVPGRRRNNREMPNPKWVNTEFDQCVTSGEKVCTYIENSLLEHVGDHRRQTLFFCGHNEFQCT
;
A
#
# COMPACT_ATOMS: atom_id res chain seq x y z
N MET A 1 29.08 74.29 -32.02
CA MET A 1 28.92 73.36 -33.17
C MET A 1 29.39 72.00 -32.68
N SER A 2 28.55 71.17 -32.06
CA SER A 2 27.56 70.26 -32.63
C SER A 2 28.10 69.23 -33.64
N LEU A 3 27.67 67.97 -33.41
CA LEU A 3 27.68 66.74 -34.21
C LEU A 3 28.86 65.77 -33.96
N ASN A 4 28.73 64.80 -33.05
CA ASN A 4 28.03 63.50 -33.15
C ASN A 4 28.56 62.56 -34.24
N ALA A 5 29.16 61.43 -33.82
CA ALA A 5 28.69 60.07 -34.14
C ALA A 5 29.59 59.01 -33.48
N GLU A 6 29.16 58.47 -32.35
CA GLU A 6 29.64 57.19 -31.83
C GLU A 6 29.25 56.06 -32.80
N ARG A 7 30.22 55.32 -33.32
CA ARG A 7 29.98 54.11 -34.12
C ARG A 7 29.66 52.95 -33.17
N SER A 8 28.37 52.68 -33.00
CA SER A 8 27.85 51.50 -32.30
C SER A 8 28.09 50.23 -33.14
N TYR A 9 29.03 49.37 -32.71
CA TYR A 9 29.12 47.99 -33.19
C TYR A 9 28.08 47.12 -32.47
N LYS A 10 26.80 47.24 -32.88
CA LYS A 10 25.78 46.23 -32.56
C LYS A 10 25.77 45.18 -33.67
N MET A 11 26.45 44.05 -33.45
CA MET A 11 26.13 42.83 -34.19
C MET A 11 24.67 42.46 -33.84
N LYS A 12 23.81 42.37 -34.86
CA LYS A 12 22.44 41.90 -34.68
C LYS A 12 22.49 40.41 -34.34
N LEU A 13 21.75 40.00 -33.31
CA LEU A 13 21.64 38.60 -32.86
C LEU A 13 21.30 37.62 -34.01
N ARG A 14 20.57 38.09 -35.02
CA ARG A 14 20.23 37.34 -36.24
C ARG A 14 21.44 36.98 -37.12
N ASP A 15 22.48 37.81 -37.13
CA ASP A 15 23.70 37.53 -37.91
C ASP A 15 24.58 36.49 -37.21
N VAL A 16 24.49 36.43 -35.87
CA VAL A 16 25.17 35.41 -35.05
C VAL A 16 24.49 34.04 -35.21
N GLU A 17 23.14 33.98 -35.17
CA GLU A 17 22.39 32.75 -35.41
C GLU A 17 22.61 32.18 -36.83
N ASN A 18 22.68 33.05 -37.84
CA ASN A 18 22.97 32.62 -39.21
C ASN A 18 24.43 32.18 -39.40
N ALA A 19 25.40 32.74 -38.65
CA ALA A 19 26.79 32.31 -38.67
C ALA A 19 27.00 30.92 -38.03
N PHE A 20 26.16 30.53 -37.07
CA PHE A 20 26.20 29.20 -36.47
C PHE A 20 25.41 28.14 -37.26
N LYS A 21 24.41 28.55 -38.05
CA LYS A 21 23.56 27.60 -38.82
C LYS A 21 24.27 26.93 -40.00
N TYR A 22 25.38 27.48 -40.49
CA TYR A 22 26.08 27.00 -41.70
C TYR A 22 27.52 26.54 -41.50
N ARG A 23 28.05 26.51 -40.27
CA ARG A 23 29.33 25.83 -40.00
C ARG A 23 29.09 24.33 -39.78
N ARG A 24 29.05 23.57 -40.88
CA ARG A 24 29.51 22.17 -40.80
C ARG A 24 31.01 22.22 -40.53
N ILE A 25 31.38 22.19 -39.26
CA ILE A 25 32.78 22.00 -38.87
C ILE A 25 33.17 20.61 -39.41
N PRO A 26 34.15 20.51 -40.31
CA PRO A 26 34.61 19.22 -40.80
C PRO A 26 35.40 18.57 -39.66
N TYR A 27 34.71 17.83 -38.80
CA TYR A 27 35.39 16.94 -37.87
C TYR A 27 36.15 15.90 -38.71
N PRO A 28 37.47 15.71 -38.49
CA PRO A 28 38.20 14.64 -39.14
C PRO A 28 37.45 13.32 -38.89
N LYS A 29 37.23 12.48 -39.92
CA LYS A 29 36.49 11.20 -39.78
C LYS A 29 36.99 10.38 -38.57
N ARG A 30 38.30 10.45 -38.31
CA ARG A 30 39.00 9.81 -37.18
C ARG A 30 38.60 10.33 -35.79
N SER A 31 38.19 11.60 -35.67
CA SER A 31 37.76 12.22 -34.40
C SER A 31 36.33 11.81 -34.03
N VAL A 32 35.45 11.62 -35.02
CA VAL A 32 34.08 11.14 -34.80
C VAL A 32 34.08 9.67 -34.37
N GLU A 33 34.95 8.86 -34.97
CA GLU A 33 35.19 7.47 -34.55
C GLU A 33 35.72 7.39 -33.11
N LEU A 34 36.63 8.29 -32.71
CA LEU A 34 37.16 8.35 -31.35
C LEU A 34 36.07 8.70 -30.34
N ILE A 35 35.21 9.68 -30.65
CA ILE A 35 34.09 10.09 -29.78
C ILE A 35 33.07 8.95 -29.65
N ALA A 36 32.79 8.23 -30.74
CA ALA A 36 31.90 7.07 -30.71
C ALA A 36 32.47 5.94 -29.84
N LEU A 37 33.76 5.63 -29.96
CA LEU A 37 34.42 4.63 -29.10
C LEU A 37 34.44 5.04 -27.63
N LEU A 38 34.66 6.34 -27.36
CA LEU A 38 34.65 6.87 -25.99
C LEU A 38 33.24 6.80 -25.39
N ALA A 39 32.19 7.13 -26.17
CA ALA A 39 30.80 7.00 -25.75
C ALA A 39 30.40 5.53 -25.49
N ILE A 40 30.76 4.62 -26.40
CA ILE A 40 30.51 3.18 -26.23
C ILE A 40 31.24 2.65 -24.99
N SER A 41 32.51 3.03 -24.78
CA SER A 41 33.27 2.63 -23.59
C SER A 41 32.66 3.17 -22.30
N CYS A 42 32.20 4.42 -22.29
CA CYS A 42 31.55 5.05 -21.13
C CYS A 42 30.23 4.35 -20.80
N THR A 43 29.38 4.07 -21.79
CA THR A 43 28.13 3.33 -21.57
C THR A 43 28.37 1.90 -21.08
N PHE A 44 29.40 1.21 -21.58
CA PHE A 44 29.78 -0.12 -21.10
C PHE A 44 30.28 -0.08 -19.66
N PHE A 45 31.13 0.89 -19.30
CA PHE A 45 31.59 1.09 -17.93
C PHE A 45 30.44 1.42 -16.97
N LEU A 46 29.52 2.30 -17.38
CA LEU A 46 28.32 2.62 -16.60
C LEU A 46 27.45 1.39 -16.41
N PHE A 47 27.24 0.57 -17.44
CA PHE A 47 26.50 -0.69 -17.34
C PHE A 47 27.15 -1.71 -16.40
N MET A 48 28.48 -1.86 -16.47
CA MET A 48 29.21 -2.74 -15.54
C MET A 48 29.14 -2.22 -14.10
N HIS A 49 29.22 -0.90 -13.92
CA HIS A 49 29.15 -0.28 -12.60
C HIS A 49 27.73 -0.38 -12.01
N THR A 50 26.69 -0.17 -12.79
CA THR A 50 25.29 -0.34 -12.35
C THR A 50 24.99 -1.80 -12.02
N ASN A 51 25.48 -2.76 -12.81
CA ASN A 51 25.34 -4.18 -12.48
C ASN A 51 26.05 -4.57 -11.18
N LYS A 52 27.26 -4.04 -10.95
CA LYS A 52 28.01 -4.25 -9.71
C LYS A 52 27.30 -3.63 -8.50
N LEU A 53 26.75 -2.42 -8.65
CA LEU A 53 25.94 -1.76 -7.62
C LEU A 53 24.65 -2.53 -7.34
N ASN A 54 23.94 -3.00 -8.36
CA ASN A 54 22.74 -3.83 -8.21
C ASN A 54 23.06 -5.15 -7.49
N SER A 55 24.18 -5.79 -7.82
CA SER A 55 24.63 -7.00 -7.11
C SER A 55 24.95 -6.70 -5.64
N ARG A 56 25.58 -5.57 -5.34
CA ARG A 56 25.88 -5.15 -3.96
C ARG A 56 24.63 -4.75 -3.18
N LEU A 57 23.65 -4.12 -3.83
CA LEU A 57 22.34 -3.81 -3.26
C LEU A 57 21.61 -5.10 -2.87
N LYS A 58 21.54 -6.10 -3.77
CA LYS A 58 20.98 -7.42 -3.46
C LYS A 58 21.71 -8.11 -2.32
N GLU A 59 23.05 -8.04 -2.29
CA GLU A 59 23.84 -8.61 -1.20
C GLU A 59 23.57 -7.91 0.14
N MET A 60 23.39 -6.58 0.13
CA MET A 60 23.03 -5.82 1.33
C MET A 60 21.59 -6.06 1.77
N GLU A 61 20.64 -6.20 0.85
CA GLU A 61 19.24 -6.55 1.12
C GLU A 61 19.14 -7.91 1.82
N VAL A 62 19.89 -8.91 1.34
CA VAL A 62 20.00 -10.23 1.99
C VAL A 62 20.67 -10.14 3.37
N LYS A 63 21.65 -9.24 3.57
CA LYS A 63 22.34 -9.06 4.87
C LYS A 63 21.53 -8.25 5.89
N LEU A 64 20.70 -7.31 5.43
CA LEU A 64 19.85 -6.47 6.29
C LEU A 64 18.57 -7.18 6.74
N GLN A 65 18.16 -8.25 6.05
CA GLN A 65 17.05 -9.11 6.46
C GLN A 65 17.49 -10.56 6.67
N PRO A 66 18.17 -10.89 7.77
CA PRO A 66 18.38 -12.27 8.17
C PRO A 66 17.10 -12.76 8.85
N SER A 67 16.02 -12.92 8.10
CA SER A 67 14.83 -13.60 8.61
C SER A 67 14.31 -14.57 7.56
N GLU A 68 13.81 -15.70 8.03
CA GLU A 68 13.21 -16.80 7.25
C GLU A 68 12.08 -16.33 6.31
N PHE A 69 11.67 -15.06 6.40
CA PHE A 69 10.65 -14.39 5.60
C PHE A 69 11.12 -13.91 4.22
N SER A 70 12.39 -13.55 4.04
CA SER A 70 12.88 -13.11 2.71
C SER A 70 12.98 -14.27 1.72
N ALA A 71 13.19 -15.50 2.21
CA ALA A 71 13.10 -16.73 1.41
C ALA A 71 11.65 -17.06 0.97
N LEU A 72 10.65 -16.48 1.63
CA LEU A 72 9.22 -16.63 1.33
C LEU A 72 8.69 -15.53 0.39
N GLY A 73 9.52 -14.56 0.00
CA GLY A 73 9.14 -13.48 -0.92
C GLY A 73 7.99 -12.59 -0.43
N LEU A 74 7.71 -12.58 0.88
CA LEU A 74 6.60 -11.82 1.48
C LEU A 74 6.90 -10.32 1.63
N THR A 75 8.05 -9.83 1.14
CA THR A 75 8.39 -8.40 1.13
C THR A 75 7.68 -7.72 -0.03
N GLY A 76 6.80 -6.74 0.27
CA GLY A 76 5.88 -6.06 -0.67
C GLY A 76 6.50 -5.24 -1.81
N ASN A 77 7.82 -5.33 -2.07
CA ASN A 77 8.50 -4.53 -3.09
C ASN A 77 8.31 -5.03 -4.53
N HIS A 78 7.65 -6.16 -4.76
CA HIS A 78 7.50 -6.73 -6.11
C HIS A 78 6.15 -6.45 -6.80
N ILE A 79 5.23 -5.67 -6.20
CA ILE A 79 3.89 -5.43 -6.79
C ILE A 79 3.82 -4.14 -7.64
N SER A 80 4.80 -3.24 -7.55
CA SER A 80 4.78 -1.97 -8.32
C SER A 80 6.13 -1.69 -8.98
N GLY A 81 6.22 -2.00 -10.27
CA GLY A 81 7.42 -1.70 -11.08
C GLY A 81 7.18 -1.97 -12.56
N HIS A 82 6.31 -1.19 -13.19
CA HIS A 82 6.27 -1.06 -14.64
C HIS A 82 7.45 -0.15 -15.01
N ASP A 83 8.63 -0.72 -15.28
CA ASP A 83 9.64 -0.17 -16.20
C ASP A 83 10.98 -0.94 -16.14
N ALA A 84 11.60 -1.05 -17.31
CA ALA A 84 12.92 -1.61 -17.63
C ALA A 84 12.98 -3.14 -17.86
N GLY A 85 13.06 -3.49 -19.15
CA GLY A 85 13.24 -4.85 -19.64
C GLY A 85 14.47 -5.55 -19.05
N GLY A 86 14.20 -6.51 -18.18
CA GLY A 86 15.06 -7.61 -17.78
C GLY A 86 14.14 -8.74 -17.38
N LYS A 87 14.44 -9.98 -17.80
CA LYS A 87 13.65 -11.16 -17.39
C LYS A 87 13.53 -11.17 -15.87
N HIS A 88 12.33 -10.88 -15.37
CA HIS A 88 11.98 -11.09 -13.99
C HIS A 88 11.87 -12.60 -13.79
N ASP A 89 12.73 -13.16 -12.93
CA ASP A 89 12.41 -14.43 -12.31
C ASP A 89 11.26 -14.16 -11.34
N ASP A 90 10.06 -14.04 -11.91
CA ASP A 90 8.79 -14.07 -11.19
C ASP A 90 8.60 -15.51 -10.68
N ILE A 91 9.47 -15.92 -9.75
CA ILE A 91 9.15 -17.02 -8.87
C ILE A 91 8.06 -16.44 -7.97
N ASN A 92 6.82 -16.60 -8.46
CA ASN A 92 5.60 -16.43 -7.69
C ASN A 92 5.90 -16.85 -6.25
N THR A 93 5.66 -15.95 -5.30
CA THR A 93 5.83 -16.20 -3.86
C THR A 93 5.20 -17.53 -3.41
N LEU A 94 4.12 -17.94 -4.09
CA LEU A 94 3.49 -19.25 -3.96
C LEU A 94 4.40 -20.43 -4.38
N HIS A 95 5.11 -20.31 -5.50
CA HIS A 95 6.05 -21.34 -5.97
C HIS A 95 7.26 -21.47 -5.04
N GLY A 96 7.81 -20.36 -4.57
CA GLY A 96 8.89 -20.37 -3.57
C GLY A 96 8.45 -21.01 -2.25
N THR A 97 7.28 -20.62 -1.74
CA THR A 97 6.69 -21.19 -0.52
C THR A 97 6.39 -22.69 -0.69
N PHE A 98 5.82 -23.09 -1.83
CA PHE A 98 5.56 -24.50 -2.14
C PHE A 98 6.86 -25.31 -2.19
N GLN A 99 7.91 -24.79 -2.84
CA GLN A 99 9.20 -25.46 -2.94
C GLN A 99 9.87 -25.61 -1.57
N TYR A 100 9.77 -24.58 -0.72
CA TYR A 100 10.24 -24.61 0.67
C TYR A 100 9.50 -25.68 1.48
N LEU A 101 8.17 -25.64 1.51
CA LEU A 101 7.33 -26.61 2.23
C LEU A 101 7.55 -28.05 1.73
N LYS A 102 7.83 -28.21 0.44
CA LYS A 102 8.20 -29.49 -0.15
C LYS A 102 9.59 -29.96 0.30
N SER A 103 10.57 -29.06 0.30
CA SER A 103 11.96 -29.37 0.71
C SER A 103 12.08 -29.71 2.20
N THR A 104 11.28 -29.08 3.05
CA THR A 104 11.26 -29.32 4.49
C THR A 104 10.35 -30.50 4.88
N GLY A 105 9.64 -31.10 3.92
CA GLY A 105 8.67 -32.18 4.16
C GLY A 105 7.39 -31.71 4.88
N GLN A 106 7.27 -30.43 5.22
CA GLN A 106 6.10 -29.86 5.89
C GLN A 106 4.83 -30.00 5.05
N ILE A 107 4.95 -29.99 3.72
CA ILE A 107 3.80 -30.13 2.82
C ILE A 107 3.05 -31.46 3.01
N LEU A 108 3.75 -32.52 3.42
CA LEU A 108 3.17 -33.85 3.65
C LEU A 108 2.37 -33.91 4.97
N GLN A 109 2.53 -32.92 5.85
CA GLN A 109 1.83 -32.81 7.12
C GLN A 109 0.60 -31.88 7.03
N LEU A 110 0.47 -31.11 5.95
CA LEU A 110 -0.67 -30.23 5.71
C LEU A 110 -1.88 -31.07 5.28
N SER A 111 -2.88 -31.17 6.14
CA SER A 111 -4.21 -31.69 5.79
C SER A 111 -5.17 -30.51 5.64
N PRO A 112 -5.89 -30.39 4.52
CA PRO A 112 -6.90 -29.34 4.34
C PRO A 112 -7.93 -29.30 5.46
N ASP A 113 -8.32 -30.47 5.98
CA ASP A 113 -9.29 -30.58 7.08
C ASP A 113 -8.77 -29.96 8.38
N LYS A 114 -7.46 -29.99 8.62
CA LYS A 114 -6.83 -29.35 9.78
C LYS A 114 -6.71 -27.83 9.63
N LEU A 115 -6.70 -27.33 8.40
CA LEU A 115 -6.61 -25.90 8.08
C LEU A 115 -7.99 -25.26 7.92
N ASN A 116 -9.02 -26.06 7.66
CA ASN A 116 -10.37 -25.57 7.52
C ASN A 116 -10.95 -25.18 8.89
N ASN A 117 -11.11 -23.88 9.12
CA ASN A 117 -11.71 -23.35 10.34
C ASN A 117 -13.22 -23.14 10.23
N THR A 118 -13.82 -23.23 9.02
CA THR A 118 -15.28 -23.07 8.86
C THR A 118 -16.10 -24.09 9.64
N PRO A 119 -15.70 -25.37 9.81
CA PRO A 119 -16.47 -26.34 10.59
C PRO A 119 -16.50 -26.05 12.09
N LYS A 120 -15.68 -25.10 12.56
CA LYS A 120 -15.69 -24.67 13.97
C LYS A 120 -16.70 -23.56 14.25
N ALA A 121 -17.39 -23.03 13.23
CA ALA A 121 -18.47 -22.08 13.43
C ALA A 121 -19.73 -22.79 13.94
N GLU A 122 -20.55 -22.07 14.69
CA GLU A 122 -21.78 -22.58 15.32
C GLU A 122 -23.04 -22.05 14.63
N ILE A 123 -22.91 -21.00 13.83
CA ILE A 123 -23.95 -20.42 12.97
C ILE A 123 -23.41 -20.22 11.55
N ASP A 124 -24.29 -20.26 10.56
CA ASP A 124 -23.94 -20.08 9.15
C ASP A 124 -23.94 -18.59 8.74
N VAL A 125 -23.26 -17.77 9.54
CA VAL A 125 -23.06 -16.35 9.27
C VAL A 125 -21.58 -16.12 9.04
N LEU A 126 -21.23 -15.48 7.92
CA LEU A 126 -19.86 -15.10 7.65
C LEU A 126 -19.62 -13.67 8.12
N PHE A 127 -18.78 -13.53 9.14
CA PHE A 127 -18.41 -12.24 9.69
C PHE A 127 -17.04 -11.79 9.18
N PHE A 128 -17.06 -10.75 8.35
CA PHE A 128 -15.88 -10.10 7.81
C PHE A 128 -15.55 -8.83 8.60
N ASN A 129 -14.77 -8.96 9.66
CA ASN A 129 -14.29 -7.86 10.50
C ASN A 129 -13.14 -7.07 9.83
N ARG A 130 -13.46 -6.50 8.67
CA ARG A 130 -12.52 -5.98 7.67
C ARG A 130 -11.57 -4.91 8.21
N VAL A 131 -10.28 -5.07 7.93
CA VAL A 131 -9.29 -4.01 8.12
C VAL A 131 -9.42 -2.92 7.04
N PRO A 132 -9.27 -1.62 7.37
CA PRO A 132 -9.18 -0.55 6.39
C PRO A 132 -7.97 -0.69 5.45
N LYS A 133 -8.16 -0.30 4.19
CA LYS A 133 -7.11 -0.18 3.15
C LYS A 133 -6.42 -1.49 2.72
N THR A 134 -7.09 -2.62 2.93
CA THR A 134 -6.64 -3.97 2.51
C THR A 134 -7.32 -4.50 1.25
N GLY A 135 -8.00 -3.64 0.47
CA GLY A 135 -8.79 -4.07 -0.69
C GLY A 135 -10.17 -4.67 -0.32
N SER A 136 -10.61 -4.46 0.93
CA SER A 136 -11.85 -5.03 1.46
C SER A 136 -13.13 -4.58 0.73
N MET A 137 -13.10 -3.48 -0.02
CA MET A 137 -14.24 -3.08 -0.85
C MET A 137 -14.44 -4.01 -2.05
N GLN A 138 -13.35 -4.40 -2.71
CA GLN A 138 -13.37 -5.29 -3.86
C GLN A 138 -13.84 -6.69 -3.47
N LEU A 139 -13.40 -7.21 -2.32
CA LEU A 139 -13.87 -8.50 -1.81
C LEU A 139 -15.37 -8.48 -1.51
N ILE A 140 -15.90 -7.41 -0.91
CA ILE A 140 -17.34 -7.28 -0.67
C ILE A 140 -18.12 -7.25 -1.97
N GLU A 141 -17.63 -6.54 -2.98
CA GLU A 141 -18.29 -6.49 -4.28
C GLU A 141 -18.28 -7.85 -4.98
N LEU A 142 -17.18 -8.59 -4.89
CA LEU A 142 -17.13 -9.98 -5.34
C LEU A 142 -18.15 -10.84 -4.60
N MET A 143 -18.21 -10.75 -3.27
CA MET A 143 -19.18 -11.51 -2.46
C MET A 143 -20.61 -11.15 -2.83
N ARG A 144 -20.93 -9.89 -3.16
CA ARG A 144 -22.27 -9.49 -3.64
C ARG A 144 -22.62 -10.09 -4.99
N GLN A 145 -21.66 -10.14 -5.91
CA GLN A 145 -21.87 -10.75 -7.22
C GLN A 145 -22.10 -12.24 -7.11
N LEU A 146 -21.34 -12.91 -6.24
CA LEU A 146 -21.50 -14.32 -5.92
C LEU A 146 -22.81 -14.61 -5.18
N GLY A 147 -23.25 -13.73 -4.27
CA GLY A 147 -24.52 -13.86 -3.56
C GLY A 147 -25.74 -13.93 -4.50
N LYS A 148 -25.71 -13.18 -5.61
CA LYS A 148 -26.74 -13.25 -6.66
C LYS A 148 -26.82 -14.60 -7.37
N VAL A 149 -25.72 -15.37 -7.37
CA VAL A 149 -25.63 -16.67 -8.05
C VAL A 149 -25.86 -17.82 -7.08
N HIS A 150 -25.45 -17.64 -5.82
CA HIS A 150 -25.45 -18.66 -4.78
C HIS A 150 -26.53 -18.46 -3.71
N ASP A 151 -27.44 -17.50 -3.92
CA ASP A 151 -28.63 -17.24 -3.10
C ASP A 151 -28.27 -16.92 -1.63
N TYR A 152 -27.40 -15.92 -1.45
CA TYR A 152 -27.06 -15.41 -0.12
C TYR A 152 -26.90 -13.89 -0.14
N ASP A 153 -27.08 -13.27 1.04
CA ASP A 153 -27.06 -11.83 1.20
C ASP A 153 -25.73 -11.29 1.75
N VAL A 154 -25.41 -10.05 1.38
CA VAL A 154 -24.20 -9.35 1.83
C VAL A 154 -24.56 -8.01 2.42
N GLU A 155 -24.51 -7.96 3.74
CA GLU A 155 -24.70 -6.77 4.53
C GLU A 155 -23.38 -6.08 4.83
N LYS A 156 -23.37 -4.76 4.68
CA LYS A 156 -22.24 -3.92 5.05
C LYS A 156 -22.73 -2.91 6.07
N ASP A 157 -22.02 -2.83 7.19
CA ASP A 157 -22.24 -1.82 8.20
C ASP A 157 -22.27 -0.40 7.57
N PRO A 158 -23.35 0.38 7.79
CA PRO A 158 -23.49 1.72 7.26
C PRO A 158 -22.46 2.72 7.80
N GLN A 159 -21.79 2.43 8.93
CA GLN A 159 -20.73 3.25 9.53
C GLN A 159 -21.14 4.71 9.73
N GLN A 160 -22.34 4.92 10.28
CA GLN A 160 -22.82 6.26 10.60
C GLN A 160 -21.94 6.85 11.72
N GLY A 161 -21.12 7.85 11.39
CA GLY A 161 -20.19 8.49 12.34
C GLY A 161 -18.71 8.21 12.09
N GLY A 162 -18.37 7.34 11.13
CA GLY A 162 -16.99 7.01 10.78
C GLY A 162 -16.60 5.59 11.19
N VAL A 163 -15.30 5.30 11.11
CA VAL A 163 -14.76 3.98 11.46
C VAL A 163 -14.35 4.00 12.94
N ILE A 164 -15.10 3.25 13.75
CA ILE A 164 -14.91 3.11 15.19
C ILE A 164 -14.65 1.62 15.47
N PRO A 165 -13.39 1.17 15.42
CA PRO A 165 -13.08 -0.24 15.51
C PRO A 165 -13.04 -0.76 16.95
N ILE A 166 -12.80 0.12 17.92
CA ILE A 166 -12.81 -0.20 19.35
C ILE A 166 -14.17 0.22 19.89
N LEU A 167 -14.97 -0.76 20.30
CA LEU A 167 -16.28 -0.60 20.88
C LEU A 167 -16.25 -0.73 22.41
N GLU A 168 -17.14 -0.02 23.08
CA GLU A 168 -17.41 -0.23 24.51
C GLU A 168 -18.09 -1.59 24.75
N THR A 169 -18.05 -2.08 26.00
CA THR A 169 -18.57 -3.44 26.29
C THR A 169 -20.05 -3.62 25.95
N ALA A 170 -20.87 -2.58 26.15
CA ALA A 170 -22.29 -2.60 25.78
C ALA A 170 -22.46 -2.67 24.26
N GLU A 171 -21.73 -1.83 23.51
CA GLU A 171 -21.77 -1.80 22.04
C GLU A 171 -21.25 -3.10 21.42
N GLN A 172 -20.25 -3.74 22.04
CA GLN A 172 -19.79 -5.08 21.66
C GLN A 172 -20.92 -6.11 21.80
N SER A 173 -21.66 -6.07 22.90
CA SER A 173 -22.80 -6.97 23.13
C SER A 173 -23.89 -6.74 22.10
N ASP A 174 -24.29 -5.48 21.88
CA ASP A 174 -25.31 -5.13 20.90
C ASP A 174 -24.90 -5.59 19.48
N MET A 175 -23.63 -5.41 19.11
CA MET A 175 -23.13 -5.83 17.81
C MET A 175 -23.08 -7.35 17.66
N ILE A 176 -22.67 -8.07 18.70
CA ILE A 176 -22.68 -9.53 18.72
C ILE A 176 -24.11 -10.04 18.55
N ASP A 177 -25.06 -9.50 19.32
CA ASP A 177 -26.47 -9.90 19.26
C ASP A 177 -27.06 -9.61 17.88
N ASN A 178 -26.72 -8.47 17.26
CA ASN A 178 -27.12 -8.17 15.89
C ASN A 178 -26.58 -9.18 14.88
N ILE A 179 -25.31 -9.60 15.01
CA ILE A 179 -24.68 -10.56 14.08
C ILE A 179 -25.29 -11.96 14.23
N VAL A 180 -25.57 -12.40 15.46
CA VAL A 180 -26.15 -13.73 15.72
C VAL A 180 -27.58 -13.85 15.19
N ASN A 181 -28.33 -12.75 15.15
CA ASN A 181 -29.70 -12.72 14.68
C ASN A 181 -29.84 -12.50 13.16
N LEU A 182 -28.73 -12.48 12.41
CA LEU A 182 -28.78 -12.48 10.95
C LEU A 182 -29.24 -13.83 10.43
N ASP A 183 -29.87 -13.81 9.24
CA ASP A 183 -30.31 -15.02 8.57
C ASP A 183 -29.11 -15.88 8.13
N ASP A 184 -29.30 -17.21 8.12
CA ASP A 184 -28.30 -18.16 7.64
C ASP A 184 -27.89 -17.86 6.19
N GLY A 185 -26.60 -18.01 5.90
CA GLY A 185 -25.98 -17.64 4.63
C GLY A 185 -25.54 -16.17 4.55
N THR A 186 -25.90 -15.32 5.52
CA THR A 186 -25.57 -13.88 5.45
C THR A 186 -24.06 -13.62 5.63
N VAL A 187 -23.52 -12.75 4.78
CA VAL A 187 -22.21 -12.14 4.96
C VAL A 187 -22.36 -10.77 5.59
N PHE A 188 -21.81 -10.56 6.78
CA PHE A 188 -21.78 -9.26 7.43
C PHE A 188 -20.36 -8.68 7.46
N ALA A 189 -20.19 -7.48 6.92
CA ALA A 189 -18.90 -6.80 6.85
C ALA A 189 -18.88 -5.48 7.62
N SER A 190 -18.03 -5.38 8.65
CA SER A 190 -17.85 -4.17 9.46
C SER A 190 -16.40 -3.87 9.81
N HIS A 191 -16.07 -2.60 10.03
CA HIS A 191 -14.76 -2.16 10.51
C HIS A 191 -14.72 -2.18 12.05
N VAL A 192 -14.77 -3.37 12.62
CA VAL A 192 -14.68 -3.59 14.08
C VAL A 192 -13.52 -4.52 14.41
N ASN A 193 -12.93 -4.36 15.58
CA ASN A 193 -11.96 -5.30 16.10
C ASN A 193 -12.60 -6.65 16.39
N PHE A 194 -11.77 -7.67 16.62
CA PHE A 194 -12.25 -9.01 16.94
C PHE A 194 -13.24 -9.00 18.13
N LEU A 195 -14.42 -9.59 17.91
CA LEU A 195 -15.48 -9.77 18.91
C LEU A 195 -15.43 -11.20 19.45
N ASN A 196 -15.40 -11.35 20.77
CA ASN A 196 -15.34 -12.67 21.40
C ASN A 196 -16.76 -13.17 21.73
N PHE A 197 -17.42 -13.80 20.75
CA PHE A 197 -18.77 -14.36 20.89
C PHE A 197 -18.89 -15.33 22.08
N THR A 198 -17.89 -16.18 22.31
CA THR A 198 -17.88 -17.15 23.42
C THR A 198 -17.88 -16.46 24.79
N LYS A 199 -17.18 -15.33 24.94
CA LYS A 199 -17.19 -14.55 26.18
C LYS A 199 -18.58 -13.96 26.49
N HIS A 200 -19.37 -13.72 25.45
CA HIS A 200 -20.75 -13.23 25.56
C HIS A 200 -21.78 -14.36 25.56
N GLU A 201 -21.36 -15.62 25.67
CA GLU A 201 -22.24 -16.81 25.64
C GLU A 201 -23.07 -16.92 24.35
N GLN A 202 -22.53 -16.38 23.25
CA GLN A 202 -23.17 -16.33 21.93
C GLN A 202 -22.47 -17.28 20.94
N PRO A 203 -23.20 -17.81 19.94
CA PRO A 203 -22.63 -18.74 18.98
C PRO A 203 -21.65 -18.04 18.03
N ARG A 204 -20.57 -18.73 17.68
CA ARG A 204 -19.49 -18.17 16.86
C ARG A 204 -19.80 -18.21 15.35
N PRO A 205 -19.73 -17.08 14.63
CA PRO A 205 -19.81 -17.04 13.18
C PRO A 205 -18.50 -17.51 12.52
N ILE A 206 -18.53 -17.64 11.19
CA ILE A 206 -17.35 -17.87 10.36
C ILE A 206 -16.59 -16.55 10.21
N TYR A 207 -15.43 -16.44 10.84
CA TYR A 207 -14.56 -15.28 10.70
C TYR A 207 -13.70 -15.35 9.43
N ILE A 208 -13.66 -14.25 8.68
CA ILE A 208 -12.65 -14.01 7.65
C ILE A 208 -12.03 -12.62 7.82
N ASN A 209 -10.81 -12.45 7.30
CA ASN A 209 -10.19 -11.13 7.22
C ASN A 209 -9.22 -11.04 6.04
N MET A 210 -8.77 -9.82 5.75
CA MET A 210 -7.71 -9.55 4.80
C MET A 210 -6.68 -8.63 5.40
N VAL A 211 -5.41 -8.98 5.18
CA VAL A 211 -4.26 -8.18 5.60
C VAL A 211 -3.53 -7.56 4.42
N ARG A 212 -2.72 -6.53 4.69
CA ARG A 212 -1.87 -5.86 3.71
C ARG A 212 -0.55 -5.53 4.42
N ASP A 213 0.52 -5.40 3.66
CA ASP A 213 1.78 -4.85 4.18
C ASP A 213 1.52 -3.58 5.02
N PRO A 214 2.04 -3.53 6.27
CA PRO A 214 1.73 -2.45 7.19
C PRO A 214 2.09 -1.06 6.65
N VAL A 215 3.23 -0.91 5.97
CA VAL A 215 3.72 0.38 5.48
C VAL A 215 2.84 0.86 4.33
N GLU A 216 2.63 0.00 3.34
CA GLU A 216 1.74 0.24 2.19
C GLU A 216 0.32 0.61 2.62
N ARG A 217 -0.18 -0.05 3.66
CA ARG A 217 -1.52 0.22 4.20
C ARG A 217 -1.58 1.61 4.85
N VAL A 218 -0.56 2.01 5.60
CA VAL A 218 -0.46 3.35 6.21
C VAL A 218 -0.35 4.42 5.13
N ILE A 219 0.47 4.22 4.10
CA ILE A 219 0.57 5.13 2.94
C ILE A 219 -0.80 5.27 2.26
N SER A 220 -1.49 4.15 2.05
CA SER A 220 -2.82 4.15 1.44
C SER A 220 -3.86 4.92 2.28
N TRP A 221 -3.79 4.81 3.61
CA TRP A 221 -4.63 5.61 4.52
C TRP A 221 -4.26 7.10 4.47
N TYR A 222 -2.97 7.41 4.51
CA TYR A 222 -2.43 8.77 4.50
C TYR A 222 -2.97 9.60 3.34
N TYR A 223 -2.94 9.06 2.12
CA TYR A 223 -3.47 9.75 0.95
C TYR A 223 -5.00 9.70 0.88
N TYR A 224 -5.63 8.64 1.38
CA TYR A 224 -7.08 8.52 1.39
C TYR A 224 -7.74 9.65 2.18
N ILE A 225 -7.29 9.91 3.41
CA ILE A 225 -7.90 10.96 4.25
C ILE A 225 -7.67 12.38 3.71
N ARG A 226 -6.63 12.57 2.88
CA ARG A 226 -6.27 13.83 2.22
C ARG A 226 -6.97 14.04 0.88
N ALA A 227 -7.74 13.05 0.42
CA ALA A 227 -8.35 13.13 -0.87
C ALA A 227 -9.58 14.07 -0.89
N PRO A 228 -9.80 14.83 -1.98
CA PRO A 228 -10.91 15.77 -2.07
C PRO A 228 -12.29 15.17 -1.79
N TRP A 229 -12.55 13.93 -2.20
CA TRP A 229 -13.83 13.27 -1.99
C TRP A 229 -14.16 12.99 -0.51
N VAL A 230 -13.19 13.08 0.40
CA VAL A 230 -13.43 12.91 1.85
C VAL A 230 -14.06 14.18 2.45
N PHE A 231 -13.59 15.36 2.09
CA PHE A 231 -14.01 16.62 2.72
C PHE A 231 -14.90 17.52 1.83
N VAL A 232 -14.80 17.43 0.50
CA VAL A 232 -15.62 18.24 -0.43
C VAL A 232 -17.13 17.99 -0.26
N PRO A 233 -17.62 16.74 -0.08
CA PRO A 233 -19.04 16.51 0.16
C PRO A 233 -19.53 17.17 1.46
N GLY A 234 -18.73 17.14 2.53
CA GLY A 234 -19.03 17.80 3.80
C GLY A 234 -19.08 19.32 3.66
N ARG A 235 -18.18 19.91 2.85
CA ARG A 235 -18.22 21.33 2.48
C ARG A 235 -19.51 21.67 1.73
N ARG A 236 -19.90 20.86 0.74
CA ARG A 236 -21.10 21.12 -0.08
C ARG A 236 -22.40 21.00 0.70
N ARG A 237 -22.50 20.05 1.64
CA ARG A 237 -23.72 19.82 2.43
C ARG A 237 -23.87 20.81 3.57
N ASN A 238 -22.82 20.99 4.37
CA ASN A 238 -22.91 21.67 5.66
C ASN A 238 -21.91 22.83 5.80
N ASN A 239 -21.33 23.31 4.70
CA ASN A 239 -20.31 24.38 4.68
C ASN A 239 -19.12 24.15 5.63
N ARG A 240 -18.78 22.87 5.92
CA ARG A 240 -17.63 22.50 6.78
C ARG A 240 -16.35 23.20 6.32
N GLU A 241 -15.46 23.52 7.25
CA GLU A 241 -14.19 24.16 6.92
C GLU A 241 -13.31 23.23 6.06
N MET A 242 -12.59 23.82 5.10
CA MET A 242 -11.68 23.07 4.25
C MET A 242 -10.36 22.84 4.99
N PRO A 243 -9.73 21.66 4.85
CA PRO A 243 -8.42 21.42 5.44
C PRO A 243 -7.37 22.37 4.86
N ASN A 244 -6.31 22.62 5.64
CA ASN A 244 -5.17 23.44 5.23
C ASN A 244 -4.57 22.89 3.91
N PRO A 245 -4.44 23.70 2.84
CA PRO A 245 -3.84 23.27 1.58
C PRO A 245 -2.45 22.67 1.73
N LYS A 246 -1.65 23.16 2.69
CA LYS A 246 -0.33 22.59 2.99
C LYS A 246 -0.47 21.14 3.43
N TRP A 247 -1.38 20.85 4.35
CA TRP A 247 -1.62 19.48 4.85
C TRP A 247 -2.10 18.52 3.76
N VAL A 248 -2.95 19.01 2.84
CA VAL A 248 -3.47 18.21 1.71
C VAL A 248 -2.34 17.84 0.74
N ASN A 249 -1.41 18.76 0.50
CA ASN A 249 -0.36 18.61 -0.49
C ASN A 249 0.96 18.05 0.06
N THR A 250 1.10 17.87 1.37
CA THR A 250 2.27 17.22 1.97
C THR A 250 2.38 15.78 1.47
N GLU A 251 3.55 15.41 0.95
CA GLU A 251 3.84 14.04 0.54
C GLU A 251 4.15 13.16 1.77
N PHE A 252 3.96 11.84 1.63
CA PHE A 252 4.21 10.91 2.72
C PHE A 252 5.66 10.97 3.22
N ASP A 253 6.64 11.00 2.31
CA ASP A 253 8.07 11.07 2.65
C ASP A 253 8.42 12.36 3.42
N GLN A 254 7.79 13.49 3.04
CA GLN A 254 7.98 14.75 3.73
C GLN A 254 7.44 14.69 5.16
N CYS A 255 6.29 14.05 5.35
CA CYS A 255 5.69 13.82 6.66
C CYS A 255 6.59 12.93 7.54
N VAL A 256 7.12 11.85 6.97
CA VAL A 256 8.02 10.93 7.71
C VAL A 256 9.30 11.67 8.11
N THR A 257 9.90 12.44 7.19
CA THR A 257 11.11 13.21 7.44
C THR A 257 10.91 14.31 8.48
N SER A 258 9.72 14.93 8.53
CA SER A 258 9.37 15.94 9.54
C SER A 258 9.02 15.34 10.91
N GLY A 259 8.90 14.02 11.02
CA GLY A 259 8.54 13.34 12.26
C GLY A 259 7.09 13.59 12.68
N GLU A 260 6.20 13.87 11.73
CA GLU A 260 4.80 14.14 12.03
C GLU A 260 4.09 12.88 12.57
N LYS A 261 3.25 13.06 13.60
CA LYS A 261 2.58 11.95 14.29
C LYS A 261 1.67 11.12 13.39
N VAL A 262 1.13 11.69 12.31
CA VAL A 262 0.15 11.04 11.42
C VAL A 262 0.78 9.97 10.50
N CYS A 263 2.09 10.00 10.30
CA CYS A 263 2.84 9.09 9.42
C CYS A 263 3.94 8.32 10.16
N THR A 264 4.14 8.57 11.46
CA THR A 264 5.12 7.88 12.30
C THR A 264 4.43 6.88 13.22
N TYR A 265 4.84 5.61 13.17
CA TYR A 265 4.36 4.62 14.13
C TYR A 265 5.03 4.88 15.49
N ILE A 266 4.22 5.19 16.49
CA ILE A 266 4.69 5.38 17.86
C ILE A 266 4.24 4.16 18.65
N GLU A 267 5.21 3.33 19.04
CA GLU A 267 4.94 2.14 19.84
C GLU A 267 4.23 2.50 21.15
N ASN A 268 3.27 1.68 21.57
CA ASN A 268 2.44 1.89 22.77
C ASN A 268 1.62 3.18 22.78
N SER A 269 1.45 3.82 21.62
CA SER A 269 0.63 5.02 21.52
C SER A 269 -0.85 4.68 21.53
N LEU A 270 -1.59 5.29 22.46
CA LEU A 270 -3.05 5.30 22.48
C LEU A 270 -3.64 6.38 21.56
N LEU A 271 -2.88 6.89 20.59
CA LEU A 271 -3.38 7.87 19.62
C LEU A 271 -4.41 7.26 18.65
N GLU A 272 -4.66 5.96 18.77
CA GLU A 272 -5.52 5.17 17.92
C GLU A 272 -6.96 5.20 18.37
N HIS A 273 -7.51 6.40 18.33
CA HIS A 273 -8.94 6.62 18.42
C HIS A 273 -9.50 6.90 17.02
N VAL A 274 -10.77 7.28 16.94
CA VAL A 274 -11.54 7.46 15.69
C VAL A 274 -10.69 8.07 14.57
N GLY A 275 -10.44 7.29 13.51
CA GLY A 275 -9.70 7.72 12.32
C GLY A 275 -8.19 7.41 12.30
N ASP A 276 -7.63 6.79 13.35
CA ASP A 276 -6.26 6.25 13.34
C ASP A 276 -6.30 4.72 13.50
N HIS A 277 -5.95 4.03 12.42
CA HIS A 277 -6.07 2.57 12.31
C HIS A 277 -4.72 1.94 11.95
N ARG A 278 -3.61 2.48 12.47
CA ARG A 278 -2.25 2.05 12.11
C ARG A 278 -1.84 0.72 12.73
N ARG A 279 -2.30 0.37 13.94
CA ARG A 279 -2.20 -1.02 14.45
C ARG A 279 -3.24 -1.91 13.77
N GLN A 280 -2.79 -2.63 12.76
CA GLN A 280 -3.59 -3.70 12.15
C GLN A 280 -3.84 -4.86 13.12
N THR A 281 -2.90 -5.11 14.04
CA THR A 281 -2.98 -6.17 15.04
C THR A 281 -4.22 -6.07 15.92
N LEU A 282 -4.71 -4.86 16.20
CA LEU A 282 -5.93 -4.64 16.99
C LEU A 282 -7.16 -5.33 16.39
N PHE A 283 -7.26 -5.37 15.06
CA PHE A 283 -8.39 -6.04 14.39
C PHE A 283 -8.45 -7.56 14.65
N PHE A 284 -7.33 -8.15 15.10
CA PHE A 284 -7.23 -9.58 15.40
C PHE A 284 -7.14 -9.87 16.89
N CYS A 285 -6.45 -9.01 17.65
CA CYS A 285 -6.29 -9.18 19.08
C CYS A 285 -7.55 -8.76 19.87
N GLY A 286 -8.34 -7.82 19.33
CA GLY A 286 -9.62 -7.41 19.90
C GLY A 286 -9.59 -6.01 20.50
N HIS A 287 -10.23 -5.86 21.66
CA HIS A 287 -10.61 -4.55 22.19
C HIS A 287 -9.70 -4.04 23.32
N ASN A 288 -8.66 -4.80 23.70
CA ASN A 288 -7.74 -4.39 24.77
C ASN A 288 -6.50 -3.69 24.21
N GLU A 289 -6.52 -2.36 24.16
CA GLU A 289 -5.45 -1.56 23.58
C GLU A 289 -4.07 -1.71 24.26
N PHE A 290 -4.04 -2.16 25.52
CA PHE A 290 -2.81 -2.32 26.30
C PHE A 290 -2.19 -3.72 26.16
N GLN A 291 -3.01 -4.74 25.94
CA GLN A 291 -2.52 -6.11 25.72
C GLN A 291 -2.18 -6.37 24.25
N CYS A 292 -2.78 -5.60 23.35
CA CYS A 292 -2.66 -5.75 21.91
C CYS A 292 -1.65 -4.77 21.31
N THR A 293 -0.41 -4.80 21.80
CA THR A 293 0.71 -3.95 21.33
C THR A 293 1.45 -4.55 20.15
#